data_AF-A0A3N0A2V9-F1
#
_entry.id   AF-A0A3N0A2V9-F1
#
_cell.length_a   1.000
_cell.length_b   1.000
_cell.length_c   1.000
_cell.angle_alpha   90.00
_cell.angle_beta   90.00
_cell.angle_gamma   90.00
#
_symmetry.space_group_name_H-M   'P 1'
#
loop_
_entity.id
_entity.type
_entity.pdbx_description
1 polymer ?
#
loop_
_entity_poly.entity_id
_entity_poly.type
_entity_poly.pdbx_seq_one_letter_code
_entity_poly.pdbx_strand_id
1 'polypeptide(L)'
;MGRKERREREEKRENYATKHTAQKQKQTLIAVAVFAVIGVIVAYAVVQFVDQSQGNSPGGPADAGALGSAHTHTAILVKIFGDKFDFSTPAYQIKSSWIHFEGSDGTTIHKHAEGVTLGYLFETLALKIDEECFVFTDGREFCNDDQYTLAYYVNGEPVEDIREHEPMEGDRVLVSYGAETPEQLQSDLLELESQPLVK
;
A
#
# COMPACT_ATOMS: atom_id res chain seq x y z
N MET A 1 -33.96 81.29 -14.69
CA MET A 1 -32.98 80.42 -15.37
C MET A 1 -32.84 78.99 -14.80
N GLY A 2 -33.61 78.55 -13.79
CA GLY A 2 -33.25 77.31 -13.05
C GLY A 2 -33.90 75.97 -13.42
N ARG A 3 -34.86 75.88 -14.36
CA ARG A 3 -35.54 74.60 -14.67
C ARG A 3 -34.77 73.70 -15.64
N LYS A 4 -34.06 74.29 -16.62
CA LYS A 4 -33.31 73.54 -17.63
C LYS A 4 -32.04 72.92 -17.04
N GLU A 5 -31.27 73.70 -16.27
CA GLU A 5 -30.07 73.21 -15.57
C GLU A 5 -30.38 72.13 -14.52
N ARG A 6 -31.54 72.19 -13.87
CA ARG A 6 -31.97 71.18 -12.91
C ARG A 6 -32.28 69.83 -13.58
N ARG A 7 -32.97 69.86 -14.72
CA ARG A 7 -33.22 68.65 -15.54
C ARG A 7 -31.95 68.02 -16.08
N GLU A 8 -31.00 68.82 -16.59
CA GLU A 8 -29.71 68.29 -17.07
C GLU A 8 -28.87 67.65 -15.95
N ARG A 9 -28.97 68.15 -14.71
CA ARG A 9 -28.31 67.52 -13.54
C ARG A 9 -29.00 66.23 -13.11
N GLU A 10 -30.32 66.16 -13.19
CA GLU A 10 -31.11 64.95 -12.92
C GLU A 10 -30.78 63.86 -13.95
N GLU A 11 -30.80 64.18 -15.25
CA GLU A 11 -30.41 63.25 -16.33
C GLU A 11 -28.96 62.75 -16.20
N LYS A 12 -28.01 63.63 -15.85
CA LYS A 12 -26.62 63.23 -15.60
C LYS A 12 -26.49 62.29 -14.39
N ARG A 13 -27.27 62.50 -13.34
CA ARG A 13 -27.29 61.63 -12.15
C ARG A 13 -27.92 60.28 -12.45
N GLU A 14 -29.01 60.25 -13.19
CA GLU A 14 -29.66 59.02 -13.64
C GLU A 14 -28.74 58.20 -14.54
N ASN A 15 -28.06 58.85 -15.48
CA ASN A 15 -27.10 58.21 -16.40
C ASN A 15 -25.84 57.72 -15.65
N TYR A 16 -25.37 58.46 -14.64
CA TYR A 16 -24.27 58.03 -13.78
C TYR A 16 -24.67 56.83 -12.89
N ALA A 17 -25.85 56.88 -12.26
CA ALA A 17 -26.36 55.82 -11.39
C ALA A 17 -26.67 54.53 -12.16
N THR A 18 -27.25 54.62 -13.36
CA THR A 18 -27.47 53.45 -14.24
C THR A 18 -26.15 52.87 -14.73
N LYS A 19 -25.16 53.69 -15.13
CA LYS A 19 -23.82 53.20 -15.49
C LYS A 19 -23.12 52.50 -14.35
N HIS A 20 -23.16 53.07 -13.14
CA HIS A 20 -22.57 52.44 -11.95
C HIS A 20 -23.27 51.15 -11.57
N THR A 21 -24.60 51.10 -11.65
CA THR A 21 -25.39 49.89 -11.36
C THR A 21 -25.08 48.79 -12.37
N ALA A 22 -25.01 49.10 -13.66
CA ALA A 22 -24.67 48.16 -14.72
C ALA A 22 -23.22 47.64 -14.59
N GLN A 23 -22.26 48.51 -14.26
CA GLN A 23 -20.88 48.11 -13.99
C GLN A 23 -20.77 47.19 -12.77
N LYS A 24 -21.47 47.50 -11.68
CA LYS A 24 -21.51 46.68 -10.47
C LYS A 24 -22.13 45.31 -10.76
N GLN A 25 -23.24 45.26 -11.49
CA GLN A 25 -23.85 43.99 -11.92
C GLN A 25 -22.91 43.15 -12.79
N LYS A 26 -22.21 43.76 -13.75
CA LYS A 26 -21.21 43.07 -14.58
C LYS A 26 -20.08 42.49 -13.73
N GLN A 27 -19.55 43.26 -12.77
CA GLN A 27 -18.50 42.79 -11.87
C GLN A 27 -19.00 41.68 -10.94
N THR A 28 -20.22 41.78 -10.41
CA THR A 28 -20.83 40.72 -9.61
C THR A 28 -21.01 39.44 -10.42
N LEU A 29 -21.47 39.52 -11.66
CA LEU A 29 -21.61 38.34 -12.53
C LEU A 29 -20.26 37.69 -12.84
N ILE A 30 -19.21 38.48 -13.10
CA ILE A 30 -17.85 37.97 -13.30
C ILE A 30 -17.36 37.29 -12.02
N ALA A 31 -17.56 37.89 -10.84
CA ALA A 31 -17.16 37.30 -9.57
C ALA A 31 -17.87 35.96 -9.31
N VAL A 32 -19.18 35.90 -9.55
CA VAL A 32 -19.96 34.65 -9.42
C VAL A 32 -19.44 33.58 -10.39
N ALA A 33 -19.13 33.94 -11.64
CA ALA A 33 -18.57 33.01 -12.61
C ALA A 33 -17.20 32.48 -12.17
N VAL A 34 -16.33 33.35 -11.64
CA VAL A 34 -15.02 32.94 -11.11
C VAL A 34 -15.17 32.00 -9.92
N PHE A 35 -16.04 32.33 -8.95
CA PHE A 35 -16.28 31.46 -7.80
C PHE A 35 -16.89 30.12 -8.19
N ALA A 36 -17.78 30.08 -9.19
CA ALA A 36 -18.32 28.83 -9.71
C ALA A 36 -17.22 27.95 -10.32
N VAL A 37 -16.32 28.53 -11.10
CA VAL A 37 -15.17 27.80 -11.69
C VAL A 37 -14.24 27.27 -10.59
N ILE A 38 -13.90 28.10 -9.59
CA ILE A 38 -13.09 27.66 -8.45
C ILE A 38 -13.78 26.52 -7.70
N GLY A 39 -15.09 26.63 -7.46
CA GLY A 39 -15.88 25.59 -6.81
C GLY A 39 -15.83 24.26 -7.57
N VAL A 40 -15.92 24.28 -8.90
CA VAL A 40 -15.79 23.08 -9.73
C VAL A 40 -14.38 22.49 -9.66
N ILE A 41 -13.33 23.32 -9.72
CA ILE A 41 -11.95 22.86 -9.61
C ILE A 41 -11.70 22.21 -8.25
N VAL A 42 -12.14 22.84 -7.16
CA VAL A 42 -11.99 22.29 -5.81
C VAL A 42 -12.78 21.00 -5.66
N ALA A 43 -14.03 20.95 -6.14
CA ALA A 43 -14.83 19.72 -6.11
C ALA A 43 -14.17 18.58 -6.91
N TYR A 44 -13.65 18.88 -8.09
CA TYR A 44 -12.91 17.90 -8.91
C TYR A 44 -11.63 17.43 -8.20
N ALA A 45 -10.87 18.35 -7.60
CA ALA A 45 -9.68 18.00 -6.83
C ALA A 45 -10.00 17.13 -5.61
N VAL A 46 -11.11 17.39 -4.92
CA VAL A 46 -11.58 16.56 -3.80
C VAL A 46 -11.95 15.16 -4.26
N VAL A 47 -12.67 15.01 -5.38
CA VAL A 47 -12.98 13.67 -5.95
C VAL A 47 -11.71 12.92 -6.29
N GLN A 48 -10.78 13.56 -7.00
CA GLN A 48 -9.49 12.95 -7.35
C GLN A 48 -8.65 12.58 -6.12
N PHE A 49 -8.67 13.40 -5.07
CA PHE A 49 -7.96 13.11 -3.83
C PHE A 49 -8.58 11.93 -3.08
N VAL A 50 -9.91 11.83 -3.02
CA VAL A 50 -10.62 10.69 -2.42
C VAL A 50 -10.34 9.41 -3.20
N ASP A 51 -10.35 9.47 -4.53
CA ASP A 51 -10.03 8.31 -5.39
C ASP A 51 -8.55 7.87 -5.20
N GLN A 52 -7.61 8.81 -5.15
CA GLN A 52 -6.19 8.50 -4.92
C GLN A 52 -5.91 7.95 -3.51
N SER A 53 -6.69 8.36 -2.51
CA SER A 53 -6.57 7.85 -1.13
C SER A 53 -7.03 6.40 -0.95
N GLN A 54 -7.68 5.80 -1.96
CA GLN A 54 -8.31 4.48 -1.87
C GLN A 54 -7.61 3.34 -2.61
N GLY A 55 -6.39 3.51 -3.16
CA GLY A 55 -5.70 2.34 -3.75
C GLY A 55 -4.36 2.51 -4.44
N ASN A 56 -3.75 3.69 -4.46
CA ASN A 56 -2.44 3.85 -5.12
C ASN A 56 -1.52 4.78 -4.35
N SER A 57 -1.17 4.39 -3.12
CA SER A 57 -0.01 5.02 -2.48
C SER A 57 1.25 4.68 -3.27
N PRO A 58 2.12 5.65 -3.58
CA PRO A 58 3.31 5.44 -4.40
C PRO A 58 4.19 4.30 -3.85
N GLY A 59 4.56 3.36 -4.72
CA GLY A 59 5.50 2.27 -4.39
C GLY A 59 4.90 1.13 -3.56
N GLY A 60 3.56 0.98 -3.52
CA GLY A 60 2.87 -0.19 -2.98
C GLY A 60 2.26 -1.09 -4.05
N PRO A 61 1.76 -2.28 -3.67
CA PRO A 61 1.02 -3.15 -4.60
C PRO A 61 -0.29 -2.48 -5.06
N ALA A 62 -0.79 -2.89 -6.22
CA ALA A 62 -1.88 -2.22 -6.93
C ALA A 62 -3.21 -2.15 -6.16
N ASP A 63 -3.42 -3.08 -5.21
CA ASP A 63 -4.65 -3.21 -4.42
C ASP A 63 -4.43 -2.96 -2.92
N ALA A 64 -3.26 -2.40 -2.55
CA ALA A 64 -2.98 -2.10 -1.16
C ALA A 64 -3.79 -0.89 -0.66
N GLY A 65 -4.25 -0.99 0.59
CA GLY A 65 -4.85 0.12 1.32
C GLY A 65 -3.86 1.28 1.55
N ALA A 66 -4.27 2.32 2.27
CA ALA A 66 -3.35 3.40 2.62
C ALA A 66 -2.19 2.88 3.49
N LEU A 67 -0.98 3.42 3.33
CA LEU A 67 0.12 3.09 4.24
C LEU A 67 -0.27 3.50 5.68
N GLY A 68 -0.10 2.59 6.64
CA GLY A 68 -0.57 2.71 8.01
C GLY A 68 -2.01 2.27 8.24
N SER A 69 -2.73 1.77 7.22
CA SER A 69 -4.09 1.21 7.36
C SER A 69 -4.13 -0.05 8.23
N ALA A 70 -3.02 -0.80 8.27
CA ALA A 70 -2.84 -1.95 9.15
C ALA A 70 -1.42 -1.94 9.74
N HIS A 71 -1.22 -2.66 10.84
CA HIS A 71 0.10 -2.99 11.36
C HIS A 71 0.07 -4.39 11.98
N THR A 72 0.66 -5.37 11.29
CA THR A 72 0.64 -6.78 11.72
C THR A 72 2.03 -7.38 11.76
N HIS A 73 2.22 -8.34 12.67
CA HIS A 73 3.45 -9.08 12.88
C HIS A 73 3.21 -10.57 12.59
N THR A 74 4.00 -11.13 11.69
CA THR A 74 3.89 -12.52 11.25
C THR A 74 5.23 -13.20 11.39
N ALA A 75 5.27 -14.36 12.06
CA ALA A 75 6.48 -15.13 12.15
C ALA A 75 6.67 -15.94 10.87
N ILE A 76 7.92 -16.02 10.41
CA ILE A 76 8.30 -16.85 9.27
C ILE A 76 9.50 -17.71 9.60
N LEU A 77 9.49 -18.93 9.07
CA LEU A 77 10.62 -19.85 9.05
C LEU A 77 10.77 -20.38 7.63
N VAL A 78 11.96 -20.21 7.05
CA VAL A 78 12.30 -20.77 5.74
C VAL A 78 13.43 -21.77 5.95
N LYS A 79 13.20 -23.03 5.57
CA LYS A 79 14.13 -24.15 5.69
C LYS A 79 14.46 -24.69 4.30
N ILE A 80 15.75 -24.79 3.98
CA ILE A 80 16.24 -25.35 2.73
C ILE A 80 17.22 -26.46 3.09
N PHE A 81 16.88 -27.71 2.79
CA PHE A 81 17.61 -28.91 3.24
C PHE A 81 17.85 -28.92 4.76
N GLY A 82 16.84 -28.51 5.54
CA GLY A 82 16.92 -28.37 7.00
C GLY A 82 17.67 -27.12 7.51
N ASP A 83 18.41 -26.40 6.64
CA ASP A 83 19.11 -25.18 7.03
C ASP A 83 18.16 -23.99 7.06
N LYS A 84 18.21 -23.21 8.15
CA LYS A 84 17.42 -21.98 8.30
C LYS A 84 18.00 -20.88 7.41
N PHE A 85 17.13 -20.31 6.59
CA PHE A 85 17.46 -19.12 5.81
C PHE A 85 17.43 -17.86 6.69
N ASP A 86 18.45 -17.00 6.55
CA ASP A 86 18.67 -15.85 7.44
C ASP A 86 18.29 -14.51 6.79
N PHE A 87 17.12 -13.99 7.17
CA PHE A 87 16.66 -12.66 6.76
C PHE A 87 17.21 -11.51 7.63
N SER A 88 18.01 -11.78 8.67
CA SER A 88 18.53 -10.72 9.56
C SER A 88 19.58 -9.82 8.89
N THR A 89 20.15 -10.28 7.78
CA THR A 89 21.21 -9.56 7.07
C THR A 89 20.69 -8.27 6.41
N PRO A 90 21.53 -7.22 6.24
CA PRO A 90 21.13 -5.97 5.60
C PRO A 90 20.56 -6.11 4.17
N ALA A 91 20.79 -7.26 3.52
CA ALA A 91 20.25 -7.59 2.21
C ALA A 91 18.72 -7.77 2.22
N TYR A 92 18.09 -8.01 3.38
CA TYR A 92 16.64 -8.26 3.47
C TYR A 92 15.89 -7.28 4.38
N GLN A 93 16.60 -6.37 5.03
CA GLN A 93 16.02 -5.41 5.98
C GLN A 93 15.50 -4.16 5.25
N ILE A 94 14.29 -3.70 5.63
CA ILE A 94 13.64 -2.47 5.16
C ILE A 94 13.66 -2.30 3.62
N LYS A 95 13.23 -3.33 2.88
CA LYS A 95 13.19 -3.27 1.40
C LYS A 95 11.94 -2.63 0.82
N SER A 96 10.88 -2.54 1.61
CA SER A 96 9.64 -1.88 1.25
C SER A 96 9.07 -1.19 2.48
N SER A 97 8.39 -0.05 2.30
CA SER A 97 7.70 0.61 3.40
C SER A 97 6.40 -0.12 3.80
N TRP A 98 5.96 -1.07 2.98
CA TRP A 98 4.65 -1.72 3.10
C TRP A 98 4.71 -3.05 3.84
N ILE A 99 5.78 -3.80 3.62
CA ILE A 99 6.04 -5.08 4.25
C ILE A 99 7.55 -5.33 4.27
N HIS A 100 8.11 -5.66 5.43
CA HIS A 100 9.57 -5.82 5.55
C HIS A 100 9.99 -6.60 6.80
N PHE A 101 11.28 -6.94 6.84
CA PHE A 101 12.01 -7.27 8.06
C PHE A 101 12.72 -6.04 8.62
N GLU A 102 12.88 -5.95 9.94
CA GLU A 102 13.54 -4.82 10.60
C GLU A 102 14.33 -5.20 11.85
N GLY A 103 15.17 -4.27 12.33
CA GLY A 103 15.87 -4.44 13.60
C GLY A 103 16.94 -5.53 13.63
N SER A 104 17.36 -6.04 12.46
CA SER A 104 18.14 -7.30 12.36
C SER A 104 17.38 -8.51 12.89
N ASP A 105 16.06 -8.42 12.99
CA ASP A 105 15.20 -9.59 13.12
C ASP A 105 14.91 -10.13 11.72
N GLY A 106 15.22 -11.42 11.53
CA GLY A 106 14.94 -12.16 10.30
C GLY A 106 13.78 -13.15 10.45
N THR A 107 13.06 -13.09 11.57
CA THR A 107 12.00 -14.05 11.92
C THR A 107 10.62 -13.44 11.99
N THR A 108 10.50 -12.11 12.14
CA THR A 108 9.22 -11.39 12.10
C THR A 108 9.10 -10.52 10.86
N ILE A 109 8.01 -10.71 10.13
CA ILE A 109 7.56 -9.85 9.05
C ILE A 109 6.67 -8.76 9.66
N HIS A 110 6.96 -7.50 9.33
CA HIS A 110 6.15 -6.34 9.66
C HIS A 110 5.39 -5.90 8.42
N LYS A 111 4.05 -5.89 8.48
CA LYS A 111 3.18 -5.38 7.40
C LYS A 111 2.50 -4.10 7.86
N HIS A 112 2.54 -3.05 7.03
CA HIS A 112 2.06 -1.71 7.36
C HIS A 112 0.83 -1.26 6.55
N ALA A 113 0.15 -2.14 5.82
CA ALA A 113 -1.12 -1.82 5.16
C ALA A 113 -1.99 -3.04 4.88
N GLU A 114 -3.29 -2.82 4.68
CA GLU A 114 -4.24 -3.81 4.14
C GLU A 114 -3.90 -4.17 2.68
N GLY A 115 -4.20 -5.40 2.25
CA GLY A 115 -4.02 -5.86 0.86
C GLY A 115 -2.57 -6.12 0.44
N VAL A 116 -1.62 -6.16 1.39
CA VAL A 116 -0.20 -6.46 1.11
C VAL A 116 0.09 -7.93 1.41
N THR A 117 0.58 -8.67 0.43
CA THR A 117 0.73 -10.13 0.49
C THR A 117 2.17 -10.59 0.74
N LEU A 118 2.36 -11.88 1.08
CA LEU A 118 3.69 -12.48 1.16
C LEU A 118 4.39 -12.52 -0.19
N GLY A 119 3.66 -12.68 -1.30
CA GLY A 119 4.23 -12.60 -2.65
C GLY A 119 4.93 -11.27 -2.89
N TYR A 120 4.29 -10.17 -2.48
CA TYR A 120 4.89 -8.83 -2.55
C TYR A 120 6.12 -8.69 -1.65
N LEU A 121 6.12 -9.29 -0.45
CA LEU A 121 7.32 -9.35 0.39
C LEU A 121 8.48 -10.01 -0.37
N PHE A 122 8.31 -11.23 -0.88
CA PHE A 122 9.38 -11.94 -1.58
C PHE A 122 9.88 -11.18 -2.82
N GLU A 123 8.97 -10.55 -3.58
CA GLU A 123 9.33 -9.69 -4.71
C GLU A 123 10.27 -8.53 -4.28
N THR A 124 9.96 -7.85 -3.17
CA THR A 124 10.79 -6.74 -2.66
C THR A 124 12.16 -7.19 -2.18
N LEU A 125 12.30 -8.47 -1.80
CA LEU A 125 13.57 -9.11 -1.44
C LEU A 125 14.33 -9.65 -2.67
N ALA A 126 13.76 -9.48 -3.87
CA ALA A 126 14.23 -10.08 -5.11
C ALA A 126 14.34 -11.62 -5.05
N LEU A 127 13.50 -12.25 -4.23
CA LEU A 127 13.34 -13.70 -4.16
C LEU A 127 12.09 -14.07 -4.95
N LYS A 128 12.16 -15.10 -5.79
CA LYS A 128 10.97 -15.60 -6.47
C LYS A 128 10.51 -16.87 -5.77
N ILE A 129 9.20 -16.98 -5.66
CA ILE A 129 8.55 -18.14 -5.08
C ILE A 129 7.28 -18.42 -5.88
N ASP A 130 6.96 -19.69 -6.08
CA ASP A 130 5.71 -20.19 -6.66
C ASP A 130 5.46 -21.62 -6.14
N GLU A 131 4.43 -22.30 -6.64
CA GLU A 131 4.07 -23.65 -6.18
C GLU A 131 5.17 -24.69 -6.43
N GLU A 132 6.12 -24.38 -7.32
CA GLU A 132 7.14 -25.30 -7.81
C GLU A 132 8.54 -24.97 -7.29
N CYS A 133 8.90 -23.70 -7.21
CA CYS A 133 10.28 -23.24 -7.10
C CYS A 133 10.46 -22.08 -6.12
N PHE A 134 11.56 -22.14 -5.35
CA PHE A 134 12.14 -21.00 -4.63
C PHE A 134 13.44 -20.59 -5.30
N VAL A 135 13.53 -19.35 -5.81
CA VAL A 135 14.65 -18.89 -6.66
C VAL A 135 15.31 -17.64 -6.11
N PHE A 136 16.64 -17.70 -6.03
CA PHE A 136 17.52 -16.64 -5.58
C PHE A 136 18.04 -15.78 -6.73
N THR A 137 18.45 -14.54 -6.41
CA THR A 137 19.06 -13.62 -7.39
C THR A 137 20.40 -14.09 -7.94
N ASP A 138 21.10 -14.96 -7.21
CA ASP A 138 22.38 -15.54 -7.62
C ASP A 138 22.24 -16.75 -8.56
N GLY A 139 21.00 -17.11 -8.92
CA GLY A 139 20.69 -18.20 -9.83
C GLY A 139 20.51 -19.57 -9.16
N ARG A 140 20.62 -19.66 -7.83
CA ARG A 140 20.21 -20.88 -7.11
C ARG A 140 18.69 -21.01 -7.15
N GLU A 141 18.23 -22.20 -7.49
CA GLU A 141 16.81 -22.56 -7.51
C GLU A 141 16.59 -23.87 -6.76
N PHE A 142 15.47 -23.93 -6.06
CA PHE A 142 15.05 -25.07 -5.25
C PHE A 142 13.64 -25.42 -5.71
N CYS A 143 13.55 -26.35 -6.67
CA CYS A 143 12.32 -26.72 -7.35
C CYS A 143 11.92 -28.15 -7.02
N ASN A 144 10.61 -28.43 -7.00
CA ASN A 144 10.10 -29.78 -6.79
C ASN A 144 10.72 -30.78 -7.79
N ASP A 145 11.07 -31.95 -7.29
CA ASP A 145 11.47 -33.08 -8.11
C ASP A 145 11.09 -34.41 -7.44
N ASP A 146 11.60 -35.54 -7.96
CA ASP A 146 11.31 -36.88 -7.43
C ASP A 146 11.88 -37.11 -6.01
N GLN A 147 12.82 -36.28 -5.55
CA GLN A 147 13.54 -36.42 -4.30
C GLN A 147 13.21 -35.33 -3.27
N TYR A 148 12.87 -34.13 -3.73
CA TYR A 148 12.71 -32.93 -2.90
C TYR A 148 11.40 -32.22 -3.19
N THR A 149 10.82 -31.64 -2.14
CA THR A 149 9.54 -30.94 -2.22
C THR A 149 9.63 -29.60 -1.51
N LEU A 150 9.09 -28.57 -2.17
CA LEU A 150 8.75 -27.27 -1.65
C LEU A 150 7.34 -27.34 -1.06
N ALA A 151 7.23 -27.09 0.23
CA ALA A 151 5.99 -27.18 0.98
C ALA A 151 5.76 -25.91 1.80
N TYR A 152 4.49 -25.52 1.88
CA TYR A 152 4.05 -24.34 2.61
C TYR A 152 3.08 -24.70 3.72
N TYR A 153 3.23 -24.01 4.85
CA TYR A 153 2.27 -24.10 5.95
C TYR A 153 1.95 -22.71 6.47
N VAL A 154 0.67 -22.48 6.74
CA VAL A 154 0.18 -21.27 7.40
C VAL A 154 -0.57 -21.71 8.64
N ASN A 155 -0.11 -21.27 9.81
CA ASN A 155 -0.68 -21.61 11.12
C ASN A 155 -0.78 -23.14 11.34
N GLY A 156 0.22 -23.87 10.86
CA GLY A 156 0.31 -25.33 10.96
C GLY A 156 -0.43 -26.11 9.87
N GLU A 157 -1.27 -25.46 9.07
CA GLU A 157 -2.04 -26.11 8.01
C GLU A 157 -1.29 -26.03 6.67
N PRO A 158 -1.20 -27.14 5.90
CA PRO A 158 -0.55 -27.14 4.59
C PRO A 158 -1.35 -26.31 3.58
N VAL A 159 -0.66 -25.53 2.77
CA VAL A 159 -1.24 -24.75 1.66
C VAL A 159 -0.44 -24.99 0.38
N GLU A 160 -1.09 -24.80 -0.78
CA GLU A 160 -0.45 -24.99 -2.09
C GLU A 160 0.44 -23.79 -2.48
N ASP A 161 0.06 -22.59 -2.04
CA ASP A 161 0.74 -21.34 -2.35
C ASP A 161 0.54 -20.34 -1.20
N ILE A 162 1.51 -19.43 -1.03
CA ILE A 162 1.47 -18.34 -0.05
C ILE A 162 1.52 -16.96 -0.70
N ARG A 163 1.74 -16.84 -2.01
CA ARG A 163 1.92 -15.54 -2.69
C ARG A 163 0.76 -14.57 -2.48
N GLU A 164 -0.46 -15.09 -2.50
CA GLU A 164 -1.69 -14.31 -2.31
C GLU A 164 -2.13 -14.23 -0.84
N HIS A 165 -1.40 -14.88 0.08
CA HIS A 165 -1.71 -14.80 1.51
C HIS A 165 -1.40 -13.41 2.04
N GLU A 166 -2.40 -12.75 2.62
CA GLU A 166 -2.23 -11.50 3.36
C GLU A 166 -1.86 -11.81 4.82
N PRO A 167 -0.65 -11.44 5.29
CA PRO A 167 -0.21 -11.75 6.65
C PRO A 167 -1.03 -11.05 7.73
N MET A 168 -1.61 -11.84 8.63
CA MET A 168 -2.38 -11.33 9.77
C MET A 168 -1.54 -11.32 11.05
N GLU A 169 -1.97 -10.51 12.04
CA GLU A 169 -1.30 -10.44 13.35
C GLU A 169 -1.26 -11.82 13.99
N GLY A 170 -0.06 -12.29 14.30
CA GLY A 170 0.14 -13.59 14.96
C GLY A 170 0.35 -14.76 14.00
N ASP A 171 0.20 -14.56 12.69
CA ASP A 171 0.39 -15.64 11.72
C ASP A 171 1.77 -16.29 11.83
N ARG A 172 1.82 -17.56 11.44
CA ARG A 172 3.00 -18.43 11.49
C ARG A 172 3.16 -19.09 10.11
N VAL A 173 4.22 -18.74 9.39
CA VAL A 173 4.46 -19.23 8.02
C VAL A 173 5.71 -20.10 7.98
N LEU A 174 5.57 -21.34 7.51
CA LEU A 174 6.69 -22.22 7.19
C LEU A 174 6.82 -22.35 5.68
N VAL A 175 8.03 -22.13 5.17
CA VAL A 175 8.46 -22.58 3.84
C VAL A 175 9.52 -23.65 4.06
N SER A 176 9.28 -24.86 3.59
CA SER A 176 10.24 -25.96 3.69
C SER A 176 10.56 -26.51 2.32
N TYR A 177 11.84 -26.62 2.00
CA TYR A 177 12.33 -27.30 0.81
C TYR A 177 13.28 -28.43 1.21
N GLY A 178 12.95 -29.66 0.84
CA GLY A 178 13.80 -30.80 1.13
C GLY A 178 13.07 -32.14 1.05
N ALA A 179 13.67 -33.16 1.66
CA ALA A 179 13.12 -34.52 1.76
C ALA A 179 12.71 -34.82 3.20
N GLU A 180 12.11 -33.83 3.87
CA GLU A 180 11.91 -33.90 5.32
C GLU A 180 10.91 -34.97 5.71
N THR A 181 11.25 -35.75 6.73
CA THR A 181 10.31 -36.71 7.32
C THR A 181 9.19 -35.97 8.08
N PRO A 182 8.04 -36.61 8.33
CA PRO A 182 6.99 -36.03 9.15
C PRO A 182 7.48 -35.55 10.54
N GLU A 183 8.46 -36.23 11.12
CA GLU A 183 9.06 -35.84 12.41
C GLU A 183 9.91 -34.57 12.31
N GLN A 184 10.70 -34.43 11.24
CA GLN A 184 11.49 -33.22 10.98
C GLN A 184 10.57 -32.03 10.73
N LEU A 185 9.56 -32.21 9.88
CA LEU A 185 8.54 -31.19 9.62
C LEU A 185 7.82 -30.76 10.90
N GLN A 186 7.42 -31.71 11.75
CA GLN A 186 6.79 -31.40 13.03
C GLN A 186 7.74 -30.61 13.95
N SER A 187 9.04 -30.89 13.92
CA SER A 187 10.05 -30.13 14.66
C SER A 187 10.16 -28.70 14.14
N ASP A 188 10.14 -28.49 12.83
CA ASP A 188 10.19 -27.15 12.23
C ASP A 188 8.94 -26.33 12.54
N LEU A 189 7.75 -26.95 12.52
CA LEU A 189 6.51 -26.30 12.94
C LEU A 189 6.55 -25.89 14.42
N LEU A 190 7.09 -26.74 15.30
CA LEU A 190 7.27 -26.38 16.71
C LEU A 190 8.30 -25.26 16.91
N GLU A 191 9.40 -25.26 16.13
CA GLU A 191 10.37 -24.17 16.12
C GLU A 191 9.66 -22.85 15.76
N LEU A 192 8.92 -22.83 14.65
CA LEU A 192 8.16 -21.67 14.17
C LEU A 192 7.16 -21.16 15.22
N GLU A 193 6.39 -22.06 15.84
CA GLU A 193 5.41 -21.71 16.87
C GLU A 193 6.05 -21.02 18.08
N SER A 194 7.25 -21.46 18.45
CA SER A 194 8.00 -20.91 19.58
C SER A 194 8.65 -19.55 19.32
N GLN A 195 8.70 -19.08 18.07
CA GLN A 195 9.36 -17.82 17.74
C GLN A 195 8.63 -16.62 18.38
N PRO A 196 9.36 -15.74 19.09
CA PRO A 196 8.78 -14.50 19.58
C PRO A 196 8.48 -13.58 18.39
N LEU A 197 7.37 -12.84 18.48
CA LEU A 197 7.07 -11.77 17.53
C LEU A 197 7.69 -10.47 18.04
N VAL A 198 8.61 -9.91 17.27
CA VAL A 198 9.16 -8.58 17.52
C VAL A 198 8.14 -7.54 17.06
N LYS A 199 7.76 -6.61 17.93
CA LYS A 199 6.71 -5.60 17.69
C LYS A 199 7.23 -4.18 17.87
#